data_AF-A0A3R7HYB1-F1
#
_entry.id   AF-A0A3R7HYB1-F1
#
_cell.length_a   1.000
_cell.length_b   1.000
_cell.length_c   1.000
_cell.angle_alpha   90.00
_cell.angle_beta   90.00
_cell.angle_gamma   90.00
#
_symmetry.space_group_name_H-M   'P 1'
#
loop_
_entity.id
_entity.type
_entity.pdbx_description
1 polymer ?
#
loop_
_entity_poly.entity_id
_entity_poly.type
_entity_poly.pdbx_seq_one_letter_code
_entity_poly.pdbx_strand_id
1 'polypeptide(L)'
;MEVLSALKELDDQYEHVIWPKLDVIDLANNSDDEELADVYALEVYHEEIRRAEQLVLDQAIARSLYAKEELKLLHPTDADSDSEDDSLVVIDMIDLCVATRCRMGVRDRSMVPAHCCRKEFPTDYVREALNPWEFATYDRFLKEKPWKTLDLESDREYTRTVRENRGVQCPGCGVGVQKSSGCNRMYCLNGHEFCFLCGAQWRTCACSYN
;
A
#
# COMPACT_ATOMS: atom_id res chain seq x y z
N MET A 1 33.42 4.47 -40.57
CA MET A 1 34.70 5.10 -40.19
C MET A 1 34.53 6.48 -39.55
N GLU A 2 33.39 7.17 -39.70
CA GLU A 2 33.18 8.51 -39.12
C GLU A 2 32.74 8.52 -37.65
N VAL A 3 32.16 7.42 -37.15
CA VAL A 3 31.69 7.31 -35.75
C VAL A 3 32.86 7.21 -34.75
N LEU A 4 33.93 6.52 -35.13
CA LEU A 4 35.12 6.34 -34.29
C LEU A 4 35.94 7.63 -34.17
N SER A 5 35.93 8.49 -35.18
CA SER A 5 36.55 9.82 -35.11
C SER A 5 35.76 10.76 -34.20
N ALA A 6 34.42 10.71 -34.24
CA ALA A 6 33.56 11.53 -33.39
C ALA A 6 33.66 11.15 -31.90
N LEU A 7 33.83 9.85 -31.59
CA LEU A 7 34.04 9.39 -30.21
C LEU A 7 35.41 9.80 -29.64
N LYS A 8 36.42 9.95 -30.49
CA LYS A 8 37.77 10.34 -30.07
C LYS A 8 37.88 11.82 -29.71
N GLU A 9 37.03 12.67 -30.29
CA GLU A 9 36.95 14.11 -29.97
C GLU A 9 36.21 14.38 -28.65
N LEU A 10 35.47 13.41 -28.11
CA LEU A 10 34.77 13.51 -26.82
C LEU A 10 35.58 13.03 -25.62
N ASP A 11 36.68 12.31 -25.85
CA ASP A 11 37.55 11.73 -24.82
C ASP A 11 38.36 12.83 -24.08
N ASP A 12 38.70 13.92 -24.77
CA ASP A 12 39.48 15.04 -24.23
C ASP A 12 38.68 15.97 -23.28
N GLN A 13 37.40 15.69 -23.01
CA GLN A 13 36.54 16.53 -22.14
C GLN A 13 36.22 15.94 -20.76
N TYR A 14 36.51 14.66 -20.51
CA TYR A 14 36.11 14.01 -19.26
C TYR A 14 37.31 13.33 -18.59
N GLU A 15 38.09 14.10 -17.84
CA GLU A 15 39.28 13.64 -17.10
C GLU A 15 38.97 12.69 -15.91
N HIS A 16 37.74 12.17 -15.79
CA HIS A 16 37.34 11.32 -14.66
C HIS A 16 36.47 10.11 -15.03
N VAL A 17 36.70 9.49 -16.18
CA VAL A 17 36.22 8.12 -16.41
C VAL A 17 37.21 7.16 -15.75
N ILE A 18 36.92 6.78 -14.49
CA ILE A 18 37.61 5.65 -13.84
C ILE A 18 37.07 4.39 -14.50
N TRP A 19 37.80 3.88 -15.49
CA TRP A 19 37.56 2.55 -16.03
C TRP A 19 37.90 1.53 -14.93
N PRO A 20 36.96 0.71 -14.45
CA PRO A 20 37.29 -0.39 -13.56
C PRO A 20 38.26 -1.29 -14.32
N LYS A 21 39.41 -1.61 -13.70
CA LYS A 21 40.33 -2.61 -14.24
C LYS A 21 39.58 -3.93 -14.42
N LEU A 22 39.23 -4.22 -15.66
CA LEU A 22 38.70 -5.52 -16.06
C LEU A 22 39.90 -6.45 -16.17
N ASP A 23 40.23 -7.12 -15.05
CA ASP A 23 41.19 -8.20 -15.09
C ASP A 23 40.60 -9.33 -15.94
N VAL A 24 41.34 -9.59 -17.01
CA VAL A 24 41.13 -10.54 -18.10
C VAL A 24 40.62 -11.89 -17.61
N ILE A 25 39.46 -12.32 -18.11
CA ILE A 25 39.15 -13.74 -18.26
C ILE A 25 39.19 -14.04 -19.76
N ASP A 26 40.25 -14.73 -20.17
CA ASP A 26 40.41 -15.37 -21.47
C ASP A 26 39.27 -16.39 -21.67
N LEU A 27 38.27 -16.08 -22.49
CA LEU A 27 37.33 -17.10 -22.97
C LEU A 27 37.11 -16.97 -24.47
N ALA A 28 37.32 -18.12 -25.11
CA ALA A 28 37.36 -18.32 -26.53
C ALA A 28 35.95 -18.38 -27.13
N ASN A 29 35.76 -17.62 -28.21
CA ASN A 29 34.85 -17.83 -29.33
C ASN A 29 33.75 -18.90 -29.15
N ASN A 30 32.56 -18.50 -28.71
CA ASN A 30 31.30 -19.08 -29.18
C ASN A 30 30.28 -17.96 -29.48
N SER A 31 29.41 -18.20 -30.47
CA SER A 31 28.35 -17.28 -30.90
C SER A 31 27.30 -16.93 -29.84
N ASP A 32 27.40 -17.53 -28.66
CA ASP A 32 26.50 -17.32 -27.51
C ASP A 32 27.07 -16.26 -26.52
N ASP A 33 28.30 -15.77 -26.75
CA ASP A 33 29.00 -14.83 -25.86
C ASP A 33 28.60 -13.36 -26.08
N GLU A 34 28.15 -12.99 -27.29
CA GLU A 34 27.72 -11.62 -27.62
C GLU A 34 26.38 -11.29 -26.93
N GLU A 35 25.43 -12.24 -26.92
CA GLU A 35 24.18 -12.11 -26.17
C GLU A 35 24.41 -12.05 -24.65
N LEU A 36 25.41 -12.77 -24.11
CA LEU A 36 25.74 -12.74 -22.69
C LEU A 36 26.39 -11.42 -22.27
N ALA A 37 27.25 -10.85 -23.13
CA ALA A 37 27.83 -9.53 -22.93
C ALA A 37 26.77 -8.42 -22.94
N ASP A 38 25.78 -8.51 -23.84
CA ASP A 38 24.65 -7.59 -23.91
C ASP A 38 23.76 -7.67 -22.66
N VAL A 39 23.49 -8.88 -22.16
CA VAL A 39 22.74 -9.08 -20.90
C VAL A 39 23.49 -8.45 -19.73
N TYR A 40 24.80 -8.64 -19.63
CA TYR A 40 25.60 -8.04 -18.55
C TYR A 40 25.64 -6.52 -18.66
N ALA A 41 25.78 -5.96 -19.87
CA ALA A 41 25.73 -4.52 -20.09
C ALA A 41 24.38 -3.93 -19.65
N LEU A 42 23.26 -4.58 -20.00
CA LEU A 42 21.92 -4.17 -19.56
C LEU A 42 21.74 -4.22 -18.04
N GLU A 43 22.28 -5.24 -17.37
CA GLU A 43 22.25 -5.34 -15.91
C GLU A 43 23.02 -4.20 -15.24
N VAL A 44 24.19 -3.86 -15.77
CA VAL A 44 24.99 -2.71 -15.30
C VAL A 44 24.22 -1.40 -15.49
N TYR A 45 23.64 -1.16 -16.67
CA TYR A 45 22.83 0.04 -16.92
C TYR A 45 21.61 0.14 -16.01
N HIS A 46 20.89 -0.97 -15.77
CA HIS A 46 19.77 -0.97 -14.83
C HIS A 46 20.20 -0.63 -13.40
N GLU A 47 21.36 -1.14 -12.96
CA GLU A 47 21.90 -0.84 -11.64
C GLU A 47 22.35 0.64 -11.52
N GLU A 48 22.91 1.21 -12.59
CA GLU A 48 23.23 2.63 -12.67
C GLU A 48 21.98 3.51 -12.60
N ILE A 49 20.90 3.14 -13.31
CA ILE A 49 19.62 3.85 -13.25
C ILE A 49 19.06 3.82 -11.82
N ARG A 50 19.03 2.66 -11.17
CA ARG A 50 18.55 2.54 -9.78
C ARG A 50 19.35 3.42 -8.82
N ARG A 51 20.67 3.46 -8.96
CA ARG A 51 21.53 4.31 -8.13
C ARG A 51 21.28 5.79 -8.39
N ALA A 52 21.09 6.19 -9.65
CA ALA A 52 20.76 7.57 -10.00
C ALA A 52 19.40 7.99 -9.42
N GLU A 53 18.38 7.13 -9.51
CA GLU A 53 17.06 7.35 -8.91
C GLU A 53 17.15 7.49 -7.39
N GLN A 54 17.93 6.61 -6.73
CA GLN A 54 18.15 6.67 -5.29
C GLN A 54 18.85 7.98 -4.88
N LEU A 55 19.87 8.42 -5.62
CA LEU A 55 20.55 9.69 -5.36
C LEU A 55 19.61 10.89 -5.49
N VAL A 56 18.72 10.89 -6.48
CA VAL A 56 17.70 11.95 -6.65
C VAL A 56 16.75 11.96 -5.46
N LEU A 57 16.30 10.79 -5.00
CA LEU A 57 15.44 10.67 -3.84
C LEU A 57 16.13 11.16 -2.56
N ASP A 58 17.35 10.70 -2.30
CA ASP A 58 18.15 11.09 -1.15
C ASP A 58 18.42 12.61 -1.15
N GLN A 59 18.68 13.19 -2.33
CA GLN A 59 18.84 14.64 -2.49
C GLN A 59 17.54 15.41 -2.18
N ALA A 60 16.39 14.89 -2.63
CA ALA A 60 15.09 15.50 -2.33
C ALA A 60 14.76 15.46 -0.83
N ILE A 61 15.04 14.33 -0.17
CA ILE A 61 14.89 14.17 1.28
C ILE A 61 15.79 15.16 2.02
N ALA A 62 17.07 15.23 1.67
CA ALA A 62 18.03 16.15 2.28
C ALA A 62 17.56 17.61 2.14
N ARG A 63 17.09 18.03 0.96
CA ARG A 63 16.53 19.37 0.74
C ARG A 63 15.31 19.64 1.62
N SER A 64 14.42 18.67 1.80
CA SER A 64 13.26 18.81 2.67
C SER A 64 13.65 18.95 4.14
N LEU A 65 14.65 18.19 4.59
CA LEU A 65 15.17 18.28 5.97
C LEU A 65 15.81 19.64 6.21
N TYR A 66 16.66 20.13 5.30
CA TYR A 66 17.25 21.45 5.40
C TYR A 66 16.21 22.57 5.39
N ALA A 67 15.19 22.48 4.53
CA ALA A 67 14.09 23.45 4.52
C ALA A 67 13.35 23.48 5.87
N LYS A 68 13.17 22.32 6.51
CA LYS A 68 12.57 22.23 7.86
C LYS A 68 13.47 22.84 8.93
N GLU A 69 14.78 22.64 8.86
CA GLU A 69 15.75 23.26 9.77
C GLU A 69 15.81 24.78 9.59
N GLU A 70 15.84 25.27 8.35
CA GLU A 70 15.80 26.69 8.03
C GLU A 70 14.50 27.34 8.54
N LEU A 71 13.35 26.67 8.40
CA LEU A 71 12.08 27.13 8.96
C LEU A 71 12.14 27.28 10.48
N LYS A 72 12.76 26.33 11.20
CA LYS A 72 12.95 26.41 12.67
C LYS A 72 13.85 27.57 13.08
N LEU A 73 14.82 27.95 12.25
CA LEU A 73 15.72 29.07 12.51
C LEU A 73 15.05 30.42 12.21
N LEU A 74 14.24 30.49 11.15
CA LEU A 74 13.50 31.69 10.76
C LEU A 74 12.27 31.96 11.63
N HIS A 75 11.67 30.90 12.17
CA HIS A 75 10.57 30.95 13.13
C HIS A 75 10.98 30.20 14.41
N PRO A 76 11.79 30.83 15.27
CA PRO A 76 12.05 30.29 16.60
C PRO A 76 10.72 30.27 17.34
N THR A 77 10.15 29.09 17.53
CA THR A 77 9.09 28.92 18.53
C THR A 77 9.75 29.18 19.87
N ASP A 78 9.35 30.25 20.56
CA ASP A 78 9.77 30.50 21.93
C ASP A 78 9.52 29.23 22.74
N ALA A 79 10.57 28.74 23.37
CA ALA A 79 10.47 27.66 24.34
C ALA A 79 9.43 28.06 25.41
N ASP A 80 8.62 27.09 25.82
CA ASP A 80 7.63 27.14 26.90
C ASP A 80 6.23 27.64 26.51
N SER A 81 5.51 26.85 25.71
CA SER A 81 4.07 26.67 25.95
C SER A 81 3.58 25.31 25.46
N ASP A 82 3.06 24.51 26.40
CA ASP A 82 2.28 23.30 26.15
C ASP A 82 0.93 23.65 25.48
N SER A 83 0.98 24.01 24.21
CA SER A 83 -0.22 24.03 23.35
C SER A 83 0.04 23.18 22.13
N GLU A 84 -0.51 21.97 22.16
CA GLU A 84 -0.72 21.11 21.00
C GLU A 84 -1.64 21.80 19.99
N ASP A 85 -1.10 22.69 19.16
CA ASP A 85 -1.73 23.11 17.91
C ASP A 85 -0.66 23.10 16.81
N ASP A 86 -0.15 21.90 16.53
CA ASP A 86 0.79 21.64 15.44
C ASP A 86 0.00 21.43 14.15
N SER A 87 -0.62 22.51 13.67
CA SER A 87 -1.31 22.57 12.37
C SER A 87 -0.40 23.10 11.26
N LEU A 88 0.90 22.78 11.31
CA LEU A 88 1.85 23.01 10.22
C LEU A 88 2.14 21.69 9.49
N VAL A 89 1.38 21.51 8.41
CA VAL A 89 1.29 20.33 7.57
C VAL A 89 2.66 19.93 6.98
N VAL A 90 3.34 18.97 7.60
CA VAL A 90 4.26 18.08 6.88
C VAL A 90 3.37 17.14 6.06
N ILE A 91 3.11 17.50 4.80
CA ILE A 91 2.49 16.56 3.85
C ILE A 91 3.58 15.57 3.47
N ASP A 92 3.66 14.44 4.17
CA ASP A 92 4.43 13.31 3.68
C ASP A 92 3.78 12.83 2.37
N MET A 93 4.60 12.46 1.38
CA MET A 93 4.13 12.01 0.07
C MET A 93 3.25 10.74 0.15
N ILE A 94 3.35 10.01 1.27
CA ILE A 94 2.49 8.88 1.66
C ILE A 94 1.08 9.38 2.07
N ASP A 95 0.99 10.52 2.78
CA ASP A 95 -0.27 11.10 3.24
C ASP A 95 -1.12 11.63 2.08
N LEU A 96 -0.49 12.13 1.02
CA LEU A 96 -1.22 12.60 -0.15
C LEU A 96 -1.96 11.46 -0.87
N CYS A 97 -1.36 10.27 -0.95
CA CYS A 97 -1.98 9.12 -1.59
C CYS A 97 -3.20 8.63 -0.80
N VAL A 98 -3.06 8.47 0.53
CA VAL A 98 -4.15 8.06 1.41
C VAL A 98 -5.28 9.09 1.34
N ALA A 99 -4.96 10.38 1.53
CA ALA A 99 -5.94 11.46 1.46
C ALA A 99 -6.66 11.50 0.10
N THR A 100 -5.94 11.33 -1.00
CA THR A 100 -6.53 11.33 -2.35
C THR A 100 -7.52 10.18 -2.49
N ARG A 101 -7.12 8.95 -2.14
CA ARG A 101 -7.99 7.77 -2.25
C ARG A 101 -9.20 7.86 -1.33
N CYS A 102 -9.03 8.34 -0.11
CA CYS A 102 -10.12 8.55 0.84
C CYS A 102 -11.11 9.61 0.34
N ARG A 103 -10.63 10.75 -0.19
CA ARG A 103 -11.49 11.79 -0.79
C ARG A 103 -12.23 11.32 -2.04
N MET A 104 -11.64 10.41 -2.83
CA MET A 104 -12.36 9.73 -3.92
C MET A 104 -13.54 8.93 -3.36
N GLY A 105 -13.35 8.19 -2.26
CA GLY A 105 -14.42 7.46 -1.57
C GLY A 105 -15.52 8.35 -0.99
N VAL A 106 -15.18 9.55 -0.50
CA VAL A 106 -16.16 10.55 -0.04
C VAL A 106 -17.01 11.06 -1.21
N ARG A 107 -16.43 11.21 -2.39
CA ARG A 107 -17.14 11.67 -3.61
C ARG A 107 -17.93 10.54 -4.27
N ASP A 108 -17.39 9.32 -4.26
CA ASP A 108 -18.00 8.13 -4.84
C ASP A 108 -17.98 6.96 -3.85
N ARG A 109 -19.17 6.65 -3.31
CA ARG A 109 -19.41 5.53 -2.39
C ARG A 109 -18.96 4.16 -2.93
N SER A 110 -18.83 4.01 -4.25
CA SER A 110 -18.37 2.76 -4.86
C SER A 110 -16.91 2.46 -4.51
N MET A 111 -16.11 3.50 -4.27
CA MET A 111 -14.68 3.44 -3.97
C MET A 111 -14.37 3.26 -2.47
N VAL A 112 -15.39 3.08 -1.64
CA VAL A 112 -15.26 2.77 -0.22
C VAL A 112 -15.33 1.24 -0.04
N PRO A 113 -14.39 0.60 0.69
CA PRO A 113 -13.26 1.19 1.42
C PRO A 113 -12.11 1.62 0.51
N ALA A 114 -11.47 2.74 0.85
CA ALA A 114 -10.26 3.19 0.20
C ALA A 114 -9.13 2.16 0.42
N HIS A 115 -8.47 1.79 -0.68
CA HIS A 115 -7.44 0.76 -0.70
C HIS A 115 -6.41 1.06 -1.79
N CYS A 116 -5.23 0.46 -1.64
CA CYS A 116 -4.19 0.37 -2.66
C CYS A 116 -3.94 -1.11 -2.95
N CYS A 117 -3.96 -1.52 -4.21
CA CYS A 117 -3.70 -2.91 -4.60
C CYS A 117 -4.54 -3.96 -3.83
N ARG A 118 -5.82 -3.66 -3.56
CA ARG A 118 -6.80 -4.43 -2.74
C ARG A 118 -6.54 -4.49 -1.24
N LYS A 119 -5.46 -3.87 -0.76
CA LYS A 119 -5.19 -3.71 0.66
C LYS A 119 -5.82 -2.42 1.16
N GLU A 120 -6.80 -2.55 2.04
CA GLU A 120 -7.49 -1.44 2.67
C GLU A 120 -6.54 -0.61 3.54
N PHE A 121 -6.78 0.71 3.56
CA PHE A 121 -6.06 1.57 4.48
C PHE A 121 -6.60 1.40 5.90
N PRO A 122 -5.72 1.37 6.93
CA PRO A 122 -6.15 1.36 8.32
C PRO A 122 -7.07 2.55 8.65
N THR A 123 -8.10 2.31 9.47
CA THR A 123 -9.10 3.34 9.82
C THR A 123 -8.47 4.59 10.45
N ASP A 124 -7.41 4.43 11.23
CA ASP A 124 -6.73 5.57 11.85
C ASP A 124 -6.05 6.46 10.80
N TYR A 125 -5.46 5.86 9.76
CA TYR A 125 -4.83 6.60 8.65
C TYR A 125 -5.90 7.33 7.84
N VAL A 126 -7.08 6.73 7.67
CA VAL A 126 -8.21 7.39 7.02
C VAL A 126 -8.73 8.57 7.84
N ARG A 127 -8.75 8.43 9.18
CA ARG A 127 -9.18 9.49 10.10
C ARG A 127 -8.22 10.67 10.08
N GLU A 128 -6.92 10.41 10.03
CA GLU A 128 -5.88 11.44 9.93
C GLU A 128 -5.89 12.13 8.56
N ALA A 129 -6.17 11.38 7.48
CA ALA A 129 -6.15 11.90 6.11
C ALA A 129 -7.39 12.71 5.70
N LEU A 130 -8.49 12.61 6.45
CA LEU A 130 -9.77 13.28 6.17
C LEU A 130 -10.11 14.29 7.27
N ASN A 131 -10.73 15.40 6.90
CA ASN A 131 -11.31 16.28 7.92
C ASN A 131 -12.53 15.60 8.61
N PRO A 132 -12.99 16.07 9.78
CA PRO A 132 -14.06 15.40 10.54
C PRO A 132 -15.36 15.17 9.75
N TRP A 133 -15.74 16.10 8.86
CA TRP A 133 -16.96 16.01 8.06
C TRP A 133 -16.84 15.00 6.92
N GLU A 134 -15.67 14.99 6.26
CA GLU A 134 -15.32 13.99 5.25
C GLU A 134 -15.27 12.59 5.87
N PHE A 135 -14.64 12.46 7.04
CA PHE A 135 -14.56 11.19 7.76
C PHE A 135 -15.95 10.68 8.18
N ALA A 136 -16.82 11.54 8.70
CA ALA A 136 -18.19 11.14 9.05
C ALA A 136 -18.98 10.63 7.82
N THR A 137 -18.77 11.27 6.65
CA THR A 137 -19.39 10.83 5.40
C THR A 137 -18.84 9.48 4.96
N TYR A 138 -17.51 9.31 5.02
CA TYR A 138 -16.82 8.08 4.68
C TYR A 138 -17.22 6.90 5.60
N ASP A 139 -17.27 7.13 6.92
CA ASP A 139 -17.66 6.13 7.93
C ASP A 139 -19.12 5.67 7.74
N ARG A 140 -20.03 6.59 7.39
CA ARG A 140 -21.40 6.21 7.01
C ARG A 140 -21.39 5.29 5.78
N PHE A 141 -20.64 5.62 4.74
CA PHE A 141 -20.55 4.76 3.54
C PHE A 141 -19.94 3.39 3.85
N LEU A 142 -18.96 3.31 4.74
CA LEU A 142 -18.42 2.05 5.22
C LEU A 142 -19.49 1.19 5.89
N LYS A 143 -20.28 1.78 6.79
CA LYS A 143 -21.33 1.06 7.55
C LYS A 143 -22.50 0.59 6.70
N GLU A 144 -22.83 1.33 5.64
CA GLU A 144 -23.90 0.97 4.72
C GLU A 144 -23.51 -0.14 3.73
N LYS A 145 -22.21 -0.41 3.57
CA LYS A 145 -21.75 -1.44 2.63
C LYS A 145 -22.12 -2.84 3.11
N PRO A 146 -22.73 -3.67 2.23
CA PRO A 146 -23.00 -5.05 2.58
C PRO A 146 -21.69 -5.82 2.63
N TRP A 147 -21.37 -6.39 3.80
CA TRP A 147 -20.14 -7.13 4.06
C TRP A 147 -19.86 -8.24 3.02
N LYS A 148 -20.90 -8.86 2.45
CA LYS A 148 -20.78 -9.92 1.42
C LYS A 148 -20.19 -9.44 0.09
N THR A 149 -20.26 -8.13 -0.18
CA THR A 149 -19.78 -7.54 -1.44
C THR A 149 -18.37 -6.98 -1.33
N LEU A 150 -17.81 -6.96 -0.11
CA LEU A 150 -16.44 -6.58 0.11
C LEU A 150 -15.55 -7.79 -0.23
N ASP A 151 -14.55 -7.56 -1.08
CA ASP A 151 -13.58 -8.57 -1.52
C ASP A 151 -12.16 -8.13 -1.13
N LEU A 152 -12.04 -7.54 0.06
CA LEU A 152 -10.78 -7.05 0.58
C LEU A 152 -9.96 -8.21 1.14
N GLU A 153 -8.66 -8.00 1.25
CA GLU A 153 -7.74 -9.04 1.74
C GLU A 153 -8.09 -9.48 3.17
N SER A 154 -8.41 -8.53 4.04
CA SER A 154 -8.86 -8.76 5.42
C SER A 154 -10.14 -9.58 5.50
N ASP A 155 -11.13 -9.32 4.65
CA ASP A 155 -12.38 -10.08 4.61
C ASP A 155 -12.11 -11.56 4.28
N ARG A 156 -11.22 -11.80 3.30
CA ARG A 156 -10.82 -13.16 2.89
C ARG A 156 -10.10 -13.90 4.02
N GLU A 157 -9.18 -13.22 4.71
CA GLU A 157 -8.46 -13.76 5.86
C GLU A 157 -9.41 -14.04 7.03
N TYR A 158 -10.35 -13.14 7.31
CA TYR A 158 -11.35 -13.32 8.34
C TYR A 158 -12.27 -14.51 8.03
N THR A 159 -12.79 -14.61 6.81
CA THR A 159 -13.59 -15.77 6.37
C THR A 159 -12.82 -17.08 6.53
N ARG A 160 -11.51 -17.09 6.20
CA ARG A 160 -10.66 -18.26 6.40
C ARG A 160 -10.54 -18.64 7.87
N THR A 161 -10.22 -17.67 8.72
CA THR A 161 -10.08 -17.86 10.17
C THR A 161 -11.37 -18.39 10.80
N VAL A 162 -12.52 -17.86 10.40
CA VAL A 162 -13.83 -18.34 10.87
C VAL A 162 -14.04 -19.81 10.49
N ARG A 163 -13.70 -20.20 9.25
CA ARG A 163 -13.83 -21.59 8.79
C ARG A 163 -12.87 -22.54 9.49
N GLU A 164 -11.62 -22.14 9.69
CA GLU A 164 -10.61 -22.93 10.42
C GLU A 164 -11.06 -23.22 11.86
N ASN A 165 -11.69 -22.24 12.50
CA ASN A 165 -12.29 -22.37 13.82
C ASN A 165 -13.66 -23.08 13.83
N ARG A 166 -14.05 -23.73 12.73
CA ARG A 166 -15.34 -24.42 12.55
C ARG A 166 -16.54 -23.50 12.83
N GLY A 167 -16.41 -22.22 12.54
CA GLY A 167 -17.47 -21.22 12.65
C GLY A 167 -18.18 -20.98 11.32
N VAL A 168 -19.31 -20.27 11.39
CA VAL A 168 -20.07 -19.80 10.23
C VAL A 168 -20.36 -18.31 10.37
N GLN A 169 -20.17 -17.56 9.28
CA GLN A 169 -20.43 -16.13 9.26
C GLN A 169 -21.93 -15.85 9.18
N CYS A 170 -22.38 -14.92 10.02
CA CYS A 170 -23.76 -14.45 10.03
C CYS A 170 -24.14 -13.84 8.67
N PRO A 171 -25.27 -14.23 8.04
CA PRO A 171 -25.67 -13.71 6.74
C PRO A 171 -25.99 -12.21 6.75
N GLY A 172 -26.32 -11.64 7.90
CA GLY A 172 -26.66 -10.22 8.06
C GLY A 172 -25.44 -9.31 8.21
N CYS A 173 -24.56 -9.63 9.14
CA CYS A 173 -23.45 -8.74 9.52
C CYS A 173 -22.04 -9.31 9.32
N GLY A 174 -21.88 -10.58 8.92
CA GLY A 174 -20.59 -11.17 8.59
C GLY A 174 -19.77 -11.68 9.78
N VAL A 175 -20.16 -11.36 11.02
CA VAL A 175 -19.50 -11.86 12.24
C VAL A 175 -19.51 -13.39 12.26
N GLY A 176 -18.35 -13.99 12.48
CA GLY A 176 -18.17 -15.43 12.67
C GLY A 176 -18.77 -15.91 13.99
N VAL A 177 -19.62 -16.91 13.92
CA VAL A 177 -20.25 -17.52 15.09
C VAL A 177 -19.87 -19.00 15.15
N GLN A 178 -19.41 -19.45 16.30
CA GLN A 178 -19.07 -20.85 16.56
C GLN A 178 -20.18 -21.50 17.41
N LYS A 179 -20.42 -22.79 17.17
CA LYS A 179 -21.35 -23.60 17.95
C LYS A 179 -20.61 -24.37 19.05
N SER A 180 -21.17 -24.40 20.25
CA SER A 180 -20.67 -25.22 21.36
C SER A 180 -21.30 -26.62 21.38
N SER A 181 -22.62 -26.74 21.18
CA SER A 181 -23.32 -28.04 21.07
C SER A 181 -24.78 -27.89 20.56
N GLY A 182 -25.45 -29.01 20.27
CA GLY A 182 -26.93 -29.07 20.20
C GLY A 182 -27.55 -28.57 18.90
N CYS A 183 -27.98 -27.30 18.83
CA CYS A 183 -28.92 -26.81 17.81
C CYS A 183 -28.25 -26.12 16.60
N ASN A 184 -28.84 -26.25 15.42
CA ASN A 184 -28.39 -25.55 14.20
C ASN A 184 -28.96 -24.13 14.06
N ARG A 185 -29.87 -23.71 14.95
CA ARG A 185 -30.37 -22.32 15.02
C ARG A 185 -29.36 -21.47 15.77
N MET A 186 -28.70 -20.56 15.07
CA MET A 186 -27.71 -19.65 15.64
C MET A 186 -28.27 -18.25 15.82
N TYR A 187 -27.76 -17.57 16.84
CA TYR A 187 -28.01 -16.15 17.11
C TYR A 187 -26.69 -15.40 17.05
N CYS A 188 -26.63 -14.37 16.22
CA CYS A 188 -25.51 -13.44 16.20
C CYS A 188 -25.61 -12.43 17.35
N LEU A 189 -24.48 -11.83 17.76
CA LEU A 189 -24.45 -10.70 18.69
C LEU A 189 -25.27 -9.50 18.22
N ASN A 190 -25.42 -9.34 16.89
CA ASN A 190 -26.26 -8.30 16.28
C ASN A 190 -27.75 -8.70 16.18
N GLY A 191 -28.15 -9.82 16.79
CA GLY A 191 -29.56 -10.27 16.88
C GLY A 191 -30.09 -11.04 15.67
N HIS A 192 -29.26 -11.35 14.67
CA HIS A 192 -29.69 -12.12 13.50
C HIS A 192 -29.81 -13.62 13.79
N GLU A 193 -30.88 -14.24 13.31
CA GLU A 193 -31.09 -15.69 13.37
C GLU A 193 -30.74 -16.38 12.04
N PHE A 194 -29.93 -17.43 12.10
CA PHE A 194 -29.50 -18.15 10.89
C PHE A 194 -29.19 -19.63 11.15
N CYS A 195 -29.11 -20.41 10.08
CA CYS A 195 -28.77 -21.83 10.13
C CYS A 195 -27.24 -22.01 10.16
N PHE A 196 -26.74 -22.75 11.13
CA PHE A 196 -25.31 -23.08 11.24
C PHE A 196 -24.80 -23.94 10.07
N LEU A 197 -25.65 -24.73 9.43
CA LEU A 197 -25.20 -25.64 8.36
C LEU A 197 -24.94 -24.93 7.04
N CYS A 198 -25.82 -23.99 6.68
CA CYS A 198 -25.76 -23.32 5.37
C CYS A 198 -25.55 -21.81 5.44
N GLY A 199 -25.59 -21.20 6.63
CA GLY A 199 -25.48 -19.75 6.81
C GLY A 199 -26.70 -18.97 6.29
N ALA A 200 -27.77 -19.62 5.85
CA ALA A 200 -28.99 -18.95 5.41
C ALA A 200 -29.81 -18.42 6.59
N GLN A 201 -30.68 -17.45 6.33
CA GLN A 201 -31.63 -16.95 7.32
C GLN A 201 -32.46 -18.11 7.90
N TRP A 202 -32.74 -18.07 9.21
CA TRP A 202 -33.45 -19.17 9.86
C TRP A 202 -34.82 -19.41 9.20
N ARG A 203 -35.17 -20.69 8.99
CA ARG A 203 -36.39 -21.15 8.30
C ARG A 203 -36.51 -20.80 6.81
N THR A 204 -35.46 -20.28 6.17
CA THR A 204 -35.46 -20.10 4.70
C THR A 204 -34.71 -21.21 3.96
N CYS A 205 -34.04 -22.12 4.69
CA CYS A 205 -33.33 -23.27 4.15
C CYS A 205 -34.09 -24.59 4.37
N ALA A 206 -33.83 -25.59 3.54
CA ALA A 206 -34.33 -26.97 3.69
C ALA A 206 -33.45 -27.85 4.61
N CYS A 207 -32.57 -27.26 5.42
CA CYS A 207 -31.69 -28.00 6.33
C CYS A 207 -32.45 -28.59 7.52
N SER A 208 -31.96 -29.70 8.06
CA SER A 208 -32.56 -30.37 9.22
C SER A 208 -32.55 -29.48 10.48
N TYR A 209 -33.72 -29.36 11.10
CA TYR A 209 -33.96 -28.63 12.34
C TYR A 209 -33.57 -29.47 13.58
N ASN A 210 -32.31 -29.89 13.68
CA ASN A 210 -31.75 -30.45 14.92
C ASN A 210 -31.24 -29.34 15.84
#